data_AF-A0A1V0B985-F1
#
_entry.id   AF-A0A1V0B985-F1
#
_cell.length_a   1.000
_cell.length_b   1.000
_cell.length_c   1.000
_cell.angle_alpha   90.00
_cell.angle_beta   90.00
_cell.angle_gamma   90.00
#
_symmetry.space_group_name_H-M   'P 1'
#
loop_
_entity.id
_entity.type
_entity.pdbx_description
1 polymer ?
#
loop_
_entity_poly.entity_id
_entity_poly.type
_entity_poly.pdbx_seq_one_letter_code
_entity_poly.pdbx_strand_id
1 'polypeptide(L)'
;MRAAVLVGLIASIQSLLTWADSYADQELRARGLLERAVAQYQQEGERSFAAFSRLGPFTEDDLYVFVVNRQGVMMASGGPSRVLIGRNITPLLDDQLRTGFQSILQTPLEQGVQEGEYRWINWRLGRVERKKAFYQPMNGHILAVGYYLPRADKASAVNMLERVVRALETDPEQTIALINQLDSEFYQDDIYPVVVDNETRRFLAHGYNHGLVGTRFETVKDHAGSDLGAPVVALMQNRDEGEFSYQWRNPVTQKVEAKTAAIRRVGRYLVLVGWYNE
;
A
#
# COMPACT_ATOMS: atom_id res chain seq x y z
N MET A 1 56.08 16.81 6.76
CA MET A 1 55.29 15.79 6.03
C MET A 1 53.93 15.69 6.70
N ARG A 2 52.85 15.92 5.95
CA ARG A 2 51.48 16.15 6.45
C ARG A 2 50.76 14.81 6.69
N ALA A 3 50.15 14.67 7.85
CA ALA A 3 49.18 13.62 8.15
C ALA A 3 47.86 13.93 7.44
N ALA A 4 47.34 12.98 6.67
CA ALA A 4 46.02 13.06 6.05
C ALA A 4 45.02 12.35 6.96
N VAL A 5 44.10 13.11 7.55
CA VAL A 5 42.92 12.58 8.26
C VAL A 5 41.86 12.25 7.21
N LEU A 6 41.50 10.98 7.13
CA LEU A 6 40.40 10.49 6.30
C LEU A 6 39.08 10.76 7.03
N VAL A 7 38.38 11.84 6.65
CA VAL A 7 36.98 12.06 7.08
C VAL A 7 36.09 11.26 6.13
N GLY A 8 35.64 10.09 6.58
CA GLY A 8 34.62 9.33 5.89
C GLY A 8 33.26 10.01 6.02
N LEU A 9 32.72 10.49 4.89
CA LEU A 9 31.32 10.88 4.78
C LEU A 9 30.46 9.60 4.82
N ILE A 10 29.90 9.29 6.00
CA ILE A 10 28.79 8.34 6.11
C ILE A 10 27.52 9.12 5.74
N ALA A 11 27.19 9.16 4.45
CA ALA A 11 25.92 9.69 3.98
C ALA A 11 24.85 8.59 4.02
N SER A 12 24.13 8.54 5.15
CA SER A 12 22.70 8.24 5.26
C SER A 12 22.13 6.99 4.55
N ILE A 13 22.18 5.85 5.24
CA ILE A 13 21.25 4.70 5.10
C ILE A 13 19.87 5.01 5.73
N GLN A 14 19.66 6.22 6.25
CA GLN A 14 18.53 6.58 7.12
C GLN A 14 17.16 6.61 6.42
N SER A 15 17.07 6.68 5.09
CA SER A 15 15.79 6.86 4.39
C SER A 15 15.01 5.57 4.10
N LEU A 16 15.64 4.38 4.16
CA LEU A 16 14.95 3.09 3.98
C LEU A 16 14.32 2.58 5.28
N LEU A 17 14.93 2.91 6.44
CA LEU A 17 14.38 2.58 7.75
C LEU A 17 13.07 3.33 8.01
N THR A 18 12.98 4.62 7.64
CA THR A 18 11.86 5.49 8.05
C THR A 18 10.48 5.07 7.58
N TRP A 19 10.34 4.37 6.44
CA TRP A 19 9.02 4.00 5.89
C TRP A 19 8.51 2.68 6.47
N ALA A 20 9.34 1.64 6.48
CA ALA A 20 9.02 0.39 7.16
C ALA A 20 8.82 0.64 8.66
N ASP A 21 9.62 1.52 9.26
CA ASP A 21 9.44 1.97 10.64
C ASP A 21 8.14 2.77 10.80
N SER A 22 7.74 3.60 9.84
CA SER A 22 6.45 4.33 9.92
C SER A 22 5.25 3.40 9.84
N TYR A 23 5.29 2.36 9.00
CA TYR A 23 4.21 1.38 8.90
C TYR A 23 4.16 0.47 10.12
N ALA A 24 5.33 -0.01 10.57
CA ALA A 24 5.44 -0.79 11.79
C ALA A 24 5.00 0.01 13.03
N ASP A 25 5.31 1.31 13.08
CA ASP A 25 4.85 2.23 14.12
C ASP A 25 3.33 2.43 14.09
N GLN A 26 2.76 2.72 12.91
CA GLN A 26 1.30 2.85 12.75
C GLN A 26 0.57 1.55 13.11
N GLU A 27 1.10 0.40 12.69
CA GLU A 27 0.56 -0.91 13.05
C GLU A 27 0.61 -1.13 14.57
N LEU A 28 1.75 -0.88 15.21
CA LEU A 28 1.92 -1.03 16.65
C LEU A 28 0.96 -0.12 17.43
N ARG A 29 0.87 1.15 17.04
CA ARG A 29 -0.05 2.13 17.63
C ARG A 29 -1.51 1.72 17.44
N ALA A 30 -1.90 1.25 16.25
CA ALA A 30 -3.26 0.79 15.97
C ALA A 30 -3.64 -0.44 16.82
N ARG A 31 -2.73 -1.43 16.94
CA ARG A 31 -2.93 -2.61 17.80
C ARG A 31 -3.04 -2.21 19.27
N GLY A 32 -2.15 -1.35 19.76
CA GLY A 32 -2.19 -0.87 21.16
C GLY A 32 -3.46 -0.07 21.47
N LEU A 33 -3.94 0.74 20.52
CA LEU A 33 -5.21 1.47 20.68
C LEU A 33 -6.41 0.51 20.72
N LEU A 34 -6.42 -0.53 19.88
CA LEU A 34 -7.45 -1.56 19.90
C LEU A 34 -7.44 -2.32 21.22
N GLU A 35 -6.27 -2.75 21.71
CA GLU A 35 -6.12 -3.47 22.97
C GLU A 35 -6.71 -2.67 24.14
N ARG A 36 -6.39 -1.37 24.22
CA ARG A 36 -6.95 -0.47 25.24
C ARG A 36 -8.47 -0.35 25.11
N ALA A 37 -9.00 -0.27 23.89
CA ALA A 37 -10.44 -0.19 23.65
C ALA A 37 -11.17 -1.48 24.04
N VAL A 38 -10.59 -2.63 23.71
CA VAL A 38 -11.05 -3.97 24.09
C VAL A 38 -11.09 -4.09 25.62
N ALA A 39 -10.02 -3.69 26.32
CA ALA A 39 -9.98 -3.69 27.78
C ALA A 39 -11.06 -2.81 28.42
N GLN A 40 -11.28 -1.59 27.88
CA GLN A 40 -12.34 -0.70 28.34
C GLN A 40 -13.73 -1.33 28.12
N TYR A 41 -13.96 -1.92 26.96
CA TYR A 41 -15.24 -2.55 26.63
C TYR A 41 -15.50 -3.81 27.47
N GLN A 42 -14.47 -4.56 27.87
CA GLN A 42 -14.61 -5.68 28.81
C GLN A 42 -15.12 -5.22 30.18
N GLN A 43 -14.68 -4.06 30.66
CA GLN A 43 -15.05 -3.53 31.98
C GLN A 43 -16.43 -2.86 31.97
N GLU A 44 -16.74 -2.11 30.91
CA GLU A 44 -17.88 -1.20 30.89
C GLU A 44 -18.99 -1.59 29.90
N GLY A 45 -18.73 -2.54 29.01
CA GLY A 45 -19.63 -2.90 27.92
C GLY A 45 -19.97 -1.69 27.05
N GLU A 46 -21.24 -1.58 26.64
CA GLU A 46 -21.73 -0.50 25.78
C GLU A 46 -21.57 0.91 26.38
N ARG A 47 -21.39 1.06 27.70
CA ARG A 47 -21.13 2.38 28.31
C ARG A 47 -19.83 3.01 27.78
N SER A 48 -18.86 2.19 27.36
CA SER A 48 -17.60 2.65 26.75
C SER A 48 -17.80 3.33 25.39
N PHE A 49 -18.93 3.14 24.71
CA PHE A 49 -19.21 3.76 23.41
C PHE A 49 -19.20 5.29 23.46
N ALA A 50 -19.57 5.88 24.61
CA ALA A 50 -19.47 7.32 24.83
C ALA A 50 -18.02 7.81 24.85
N ALA A 51 -17.07 6.99 25.31
CA ALA A 51 -15.64 7.29 25.23
C ALA A 51 -15.10 7.13 23.80
N PHE A 52 -15.59 6.11 23.07
CA PHE A 52 -15.18 5.86 21.68
C PHE A 52 -15.78 6.84 20.67
N SER A 53 -16.84 7.58 21.02
CA SER A 53 -17.55 8.47 20.09
C SER A 53 -17.13 9.95 20.18
N ARG A 54 -16.02 10.24 20.85
CA ARG A 54 -15.50 11.60 21.03
C ARG A 54 -13.97 11.62 20.94
N LEU A 55 -13.43 12.81 20.68
CA LEU A 55 -11.99 13.04 20.82
C LEU A 55 -11.57 12.79 22.27
N GLY A 56 -10.45 12.10 22.47
CA GLY A 56 -9.97 11.69 23.78
C GLY A 56 -9.03 10.49 23.69
N PRO A 57 -8.94 9.65 24.74
CA PRO A 57 -7.91 8.62 24.85
C PRO A 57 -8.01 7.49 23.81
N PHE A 58 -9.10 7.42 23.05
CA PHE A 58 -9.37 6.44 21.99
C PHE A 58 -9.28 7.04 20.57
N THR A 59 -8.63 8.20 20.45
CA THR A 59 -8.33 8.87 19.17
C THR A 59 -6.92 9.44 19.23
N GLU A 60 -6.12 9.17 18.21
CA GLU A 60 -4.72 9.58 18.13
C GLU A 60 -4.37 9.87 16.66
N ASP A 61 -4.20 11.15 16.32
CA ASP A 61 -4.05 11.62 14.93
C ASP A 61 -5.15 11.05 13.99
N ASP A 62 -4.77 10.22 13.02
CA ASP A 62 -5.66 9.55 12.07
C ASP A 62 -6.18 8.19 12.60
N LEU A 63 -5.70 7.71 13.76
CA LEU A 63 -6.14 6.49 14.44
C LEU A 63 -7.35 6.75 15.34
N TYR A 64 -8.38 5.91 15.22
CA TYR A 64 -9.57 6.01 16.07
C TYR A 64 -10.27 4.67 16.19
N VAL A 65 -10.92 4.47 17.34
CA VAL A 65 -11.81 3.34 17.56
C VAL A 65 -13.12 3.56 16.81
N PHE A 66 -13.61 2.51 16.17
CA PHE A 66 -14.99 2.42 15.70
C PHE A 66 -15.58 1.05 16.05
N VAL A 67 -16.89 1.01 16.26
CA VAL A 67 -17.59 -0.19 16.70
C VAL A 67 -18.79 -0.42 15.79
N VAL A 68 -18.94 -1.65 15.30
CA VAL A 68 -20.15 -2.08 14.58
C VAL A 68 -20.79 -3.26 15.29
N ASN A 69 -22.11 -3.35 15.28
CA ASN A 69 -22.80 -4.55 15.75
C ASN A 69 -22.91 -5.61 14.65
N ARG A 70 -23.40 -6.80 14.99
CA ARG A 70 -23.58 -7.94 14.05
C ARG A 70 -24.53 -7.67 12.88
N GLN A 71 -25.35 -6.63 12.96
CA GLN A 71 -26.26 -6.21 11.89
C GLN A 71 -25.62 -5.17 10.96
N GLY A 72 -24.37 -4.79 11.22
CA GLY A 72 -23.65 -3.77 10.45
C GLY A 72 -24.03 -2.34 10.84
N VAL A 73 -24.62 -2.12 12.01
CA VAL A 73 -24.91 -0.77 12.51
C VAL A 73 -23.68 -0.20 13.19
N MET A 74 -23.29 1.02 12.83
CA MET A 74 -22.22 1.77 13.51
C MET A 74 -22.69 2.18 14.91
N MET A 75 -22.04 1.65 15.95
CA MET A 75 -22.40 1.89 17.35
C MET A 75 -21.58 3.03 17.97
N ALA A 76 -20.33 3.17 17.56
CA ALA A 76 -19.43 4.22 18.04
C ALA A 76 -18.35 4.54 17.00
N SER A 77 -17.87 5.77 16.97
CA SER A 77 -16.70 6.14 16.15
C SER A 77 -16.06 7.45 16.61
N GLY A 78 -14.74 7.44 16.86
CA GLY A 78 -14.00 8.64 17.26
C GLY A 78 -13.63 9.54 16.07
N GLY A 79 -13.51 8.93 14.90
CA GLY A 79 -13.13 9.58 13.65
C GLY A 79 -14.28 10.25 12.91
N PRO A 80 -14.05 10.63 11.64
CA PRO A 80 -15.05 11.28 10.80
C PRO A 80 -16.31 10.42 10.55
N SER A 81 -16.19 9.09 10.66
CA SER A 81 -17.32 8.15 10.59
C SER A 81 -18.31 8.27 11.76
N ARG A 82 -18.10 9.17 12.74
CA ARG A 82 -19.09 9.50 13.79
C ARG A 82 -20.45 9.88 13.22
N VAL A 83 -20.49 10.46 12.01
CA VAL A 83 -21.73 10.83 11.31
C VAL A 83 -22.58 9.62 10.90
N LEU A 84 -22.00 8.41 10.97
CA LEU A 84 -22.66 7.15 10.64
C LEU A 84 -23.24 6.44 11.87
N ILE A 85 -23.01 6.93 13.10
CA ILE A 85 -23.52 6.30 14.32
C ILE A 85 -25.05 6.14 14.24
N GLY A 86 -25.53 4.95 14.57
CA GLY A 86 -26.93 4.54 14.48
C GLY A 86 -27.39 4.09 13.08
N ARG A 87 -26.52 4.13 12.06
CA ARG A 87 -26.85 3.72 10.69
C ARG A 87 -26.27 2.36 10.35
N ASN A 88 -27.02 1.57 9.59
CA ASN A 88 -26.47 0.38 8.95
C ASN A 88 -25.52 0.80 7.82
N ILE A 89 -24.25 0.43 7.91
CA ILE A 89 -23.22 0.80 6.94
C ILE A 89 -23.11 -0.15 5.77
N THR A 90 -23.68 -1.36 5.86
CA THR A 90 -23.59 -2.41 4.83
C THR A 90 -24.03 -1.91 3.43
N PRO A 91 -25.11 -1.11 3.29
CA PRO A 91 -25.52 -0.58 1.99
C PRO A 91 -24.60 0.52 1.44
N LEU A 92 -23.74 1.12 2.28
CA LEU A 92 -22.79 2.16 1.88
C LEU A 92 -21.49 1.59 1.32
N LEU A 93 -21.25 0.28 1.48
CA LEU A 93 -20.06 -0.41 1.02
C LEU A 93 -20.21 -0.77 -0.46
N ASP A 94 -19.10 -0.73 -1.21
CA ASP A 94 -19.05 -1.32 -2.55
C ASP A 94 -19.17 -2.86 -2.48
N ASP A 95 -19.41 -3.51 -3.63
CA ASP A 95 -19.69 -4.95 -3.67
C ASP A 95 -18.56 -5.80 -3.11
N GLN A 96 -17.29 -5.42 -3.36
CA GLN A 96 -16.13 -6.13 -2.87
C GLN A 96 -16.03 -6.03 -1.34
N LEU A 97 -16.14 -4.83 -0.80
CA LEU A 97 -16.07 -4.58 0.64
C LEU A 97 -17.27 -5.17 1.37
N ARG A 98 -18.46 -5.19 0.75
CA ARG A 98 -19.67 -5.75 1.37
C ARG A 98 -19.54 -7.24 1.63
N THR A 99 -18.99 -8.01 0.68
CA THR A 99 -18.76 -9.45 0.86
C THR A 99 -17.77 -9.70 2.00
N GLY A 100 -16.64 -8.98 2.03
CA GLY A 100 -15.66 -9.10 3.12
C GLY A 100 -16.24 -8.70 4.48
N PHE A 101 -17.02 -7.63 4.51
CA PHE A 101 -17.68 -7.15 5.72
C PHE A 101 -18.69 -8.15 6.28
N GLN A 102 -19.47 -8.82 5.42
CA GLN A 102 -20.38 -9.87 5.85
C GLN A 102 -19.65 -11.04 6.53
N SER A 103 -18.48 -11.44 6.02
CA SER A 103 -17.64 -12.44 6.67
C SER A 103 -17.15 -11.97 8.05
N ILE A 104 -16.73 -10.72 8.18
CA ILE A 104 -16.32 -10.11 9.46
C ILE A 104 -17.48 -10.08 10.47
N LEU A 105 -18.70 -9.79 10.01
CA LEU A 105 -19.91 -9.82 10.85
C LEU A 105 -20.22 -11.23 11.38
N GLN A 106 -19.68 -12.29 10.79
CA GLN A 106 -19.89 -13.69 11.19
C GLN A 106 -18.72 -14.27 12.00
N THR A 107 -17.61 -13.54 12.18
CA THR A 107 -16.42 -13.97 12.95
C THR A 107 -16.80 -14.38 14.39
N PRO A 108 -16.48 -15.61 14.86
CA PRO A 108 -16.81 -16.06 16.21
C PRO A 108 -16.23 -15.16 17.32
N LEU A 109 -16.91 -15.09 18.48
CA LEU A 109 -16.53 -14.24 19.63
C LEU A 109 -15.18 -14.63 20.28
N GLU A 110 -14.72 -15.86 20.04
CA GLU A 110 -13.51 -16.41 20.66
C GLU A 110 -12.26 -16.29 19.77
N GLN A 111 -12.40 -15.68 18.59
CA GLN A 111 -11.23 -15.33 17.79
C GLN A 111 -10.60 -14.07 18.38
N GLY A 112 -9.30 -14.15 18.69
CA GLY A 112 -8.50 -13.01 19.14
C GLY A 112 -8.45 -11.89 18.09
N VAL A 113 -7.49 -10.96 18.22
CA VAL A 113 -7.35 -9.88 17.24
C VAL A 113 -7.20 -10.43 15.82
N GLN A 114 -8.11 -10.01 14.95
CA GLN A 114 -8.08 -10.27 13.52
C GLN A 114 -7.62 -9.02 12.79
N GLU A 115 -7.24 -9.16 11.51
CA GLU A 115 -6.90 -8.04 10.66
C GLU A 115 -7.55 -8.15 9.28
N GLY A 116 -7.69 -7.01 8.62
CA GLY A 116 -8.21 -6.93 7.26
C GLY A 116 -7.85 -5.60 6.62
N GLU A 117 -7.80 -5.61 5.30
CA GLU A 117 -7.57 -4.41 4.49
C GLU A 117 -8.77 -4.12 3.62
N TYR A 118 -9.09 -2.84 3.49
CA TYR A 118 -10.19 -2.37 2.66
C TYR A 118 -9.92 -0.96 2.15
N ARG A 119 -10.84 -0.43 1.34
CA ARG A 119 -10.79 0.96 0.90
C ARG A 119 -11.78 1.79 1.66
N TRP A 120 -11.31 2.95 2.12
CA TRP A 120 -12.16 3.89 2.84
C TRP A 120 -11.81 5.32 2.49
N ILE A 121 -12.78 6.21 2.59
CA ILE A 121 -12.56 7.63 2.37
C ILE A 121 -11.67 8.19 3.49
N ASN A 122 -10.46 8.62 3.13
CA ASN A 122 -9.63 9.47 3.96
C ASN A 122 -10.17 10.90 3.86
N TRP A 123 -10.89 11.32 4.90
CA TRP A 123 -11.54 12.63 4.98
C TRP A 123 -10.55 13.79 5.03
N ARG A 124 -9.31 13.57 5.50
CA ARG A 124 -8.26 14.59 5.53
C ARG A 124 -7.79 14.93 4.12
N LEU A 125 -7.67 13.91 3.27
CA LEU A 125 -7.23 14.07 1.87
C LEU A 125 -8.40 14.14 0.87
N GLY A 126 -9.65 13.94 1.34
CA GLY A 126 -10.85 13.99 0.51
C GLY A 126 -10.94 12.86 -0.53
N ARG A 127 -10.22 11.75 -0.35
CA ARG A 127 -10.12 10.67 -1.34
C ARG A 127 -10.21 9.29 -0.72
N VAL A 128 -10.53 8.29 -1.54
CA VAL A 128 -10.52 6.88 -1.11
C VAL A 128 -9.10 6.34 -1.10
N GLU A 129 -8.66 5.83 0.05
CA GLU A 129 -7.34 5.22 0.25
C GLU A 129 -7.48 3.82 0.83
N ARG A 130 -6.40 3.04 0.73
CA ARG A 130 -6.32 1.74 1.38
C ARG A 130 -6.19 1.95 2.89
N LYS A 131 -6.89 1.11 3.65
CA LYS A 131 -6.92 1.14 5.11
C LYS A 131 -6.72 -0.28 5.62
N LYS A 132 -5.70 -0.47 6.46
CA LYS A 132 -5.55 -1.70 7.25
C LYS A 132 -6.23 -1.48 8.60
N ALA A 133 -6.99 -2.46 9.06
CA ALA A 133 -7.65 -2.42 10.36
C ALA A 133 -7.45 -3.72 11.12
N PHE A 134 -7.24 -3.56 12.43
CA PHE A 134 -7.33 -4.62 13.42
C PHE A 134 -8.71 -4.58 14.02
N TYR A 135 -9.30 -5.75 14.25
CA TYR A 135 -10.62 -5.85 14.85
C TYR A 135 -10.74 -7.06 15.77
N GLN A 136 -11.61 -6.93 16.77
CA GLN A 136 -11.90 -8.00 17.70
C GLN A 136 -13.42 -8.07 17.96
N PRO A 137 -14.07 -9.21 17.65
CA PRO A 137 -15.46 -9.44 18.03
C PRO A 137 -15.58 -9.65 19.53
N MET A 138 -16.53 -8.97 20.18
CA MET A 138 -16.82 -9.13 21.61
C MET A 138 -18.27 -8.77 21.93
N ASN A 139 -18.98 -9.64 22.66
CA ASN A 139 -20.36 -9.44 23.12
C ASN A 139 -21.32 -8.85 22.06
N GLY A 140 -21.34 -9.43 20.85
CA GLY A 140 -22.22 -8.98 19.77
C GLY A 140 -21.75 -7.72 19.02
N HIS A 141 -20.57 -7.21 19.34
CA HIS A 141 -19.95 -6.05 18.73
C HIS A 141 -18.61 -6.42 18.10
N ILE A 142 -18.15 -5.62 17.16
CA ILE A 142 -16.82 -5.72 16.56
C ILE A 142 -16.16 -4.37 16.78
N LEU A 143 -15.15 -4.35 17.64
CA LEU A 143 -14.33 -3.18 17.91
C LEU A 143 -13.18 -3.20 16.91
N ALA A 144 -12.89 -2.06 16.30
CA ALA A 144 -11.85 -1.96 15.30
C ALA A 144 -11.09 -0.64 15.38
N VAL A 145 -9.82 -0.70 15.01
CA VAL A 145 -8.93 0.44 14.81
C VAL A 145 -8.21 0.21 13.50
N GLY A 146 -8.10 1.24 12.66
CA GLY A 146 -7.34 1.12 11.43
C GLY A 146 -6.67 2.41 11.02
N TYR A 147 -5.67 2.27 10.17
CA TYR A 147 -4.81 3.35 9.68
C TYR A 147 -4.78 3.31 8.15
N TYR A 148 -4.69 4.50 7.56
CA TYR A 148 -4.57 4.61 6.10
C TYR A 148 -3.15 4.22 5.69
N LEU A 149 -3.07 3.45 4.62
CA LEU A 149 -1.84 3.17 3.93
C LEU A 149 -1.74 4.21 2.80
N PRO A 150 -0.83 5.19 2.90
CA PRO A 150 -0.68 6.19 1.86
C PRO A 150 -0.35 5.53 0.53
N ARG A 151 -0.82 6.15 -0.56
CA ARG A 151 -0.36 5.78 -1.90
C ARG A 151 1.16 5.93 -1.98
N ALA A 152 1.77 5.05 -2.75
CA ALA A 152 3.16 5.19 -3.12
C ALA A 152 3.46 6.55 -3.74
N ASP A 153 4.48 7.22 -3.22
CA ASP A 153 4.99 8.45 -3.78
C ASP A 153 6.22 8.19 -4.69
N LYS A 154 6.68 9.25 -5.35
CA LYS A 154 7.87 9.20 -6.20
C LYS A 154 9.10 8.67 -5.45
N ALA A 155 9.31 9.11 -4.22
CA ALA A 155 10.46 8.72 -3.42
C ALA A 155 10.48 7.20 -3.17
N SER A 156 9.32 6.63 -2.84
CA SER A 156 9.16 5.19 -2.61
C SER A 156 9.41 4.36 -3.88
N ALA A 157 8.90 4.81 -5.02
CA ALA A 157 9.13 4.16 -6.31
C ALA A 157 10.62 4.19 -6.72
N VAL A 158 11.29 5.33 -6.53
CA VAL A 158 12.74 5.46 -6.78
C VAL A 158 13.53 4.55 -5.83
N ASN A 159 13.19 4.50 -4.54
CA ASN A 159 13.85 3.60 -3.59
C ASN A 159 13.72 2.12 -3.96
N MET A 160 12.56 1.71 -4.48
CA MET A 160 12.36 0.35 -5.02
C MET A 160 13.21 0.13 -6.29
N LEU A 161 13.25 1.10 -7.20
CA LEU A 161 14.11 1.03 -8.40
C LEU A 161 15.58 0.83 -8.03
N GLU A 162 16.10 1.60 -7.08
CA GLU A 162 17.47 1.48 -6.56
C GLU A 162 17.76 0.09 -5.98
N ARG A 163 16.78 -0.52 -5.31
CA ARG A 163 16.91 -1.87 -4.76
C ARG A 163 16.97 -2.92 -5.86
N VAL A 164 16.06 -2.84 -6.82
CA VAL A 164 16.00 -3.76 -7.96
C VAL A 164 17.26 -3.66 -8.82
N VAL A 165 17.77 -2.45 -9.04
CA VAL A 165 19.02 -2.24 -9.78
C VAL A 165 20.19 -2.94 -9.09
N ARG A 166 20.38 -2.73 -7.78
CA ARG A 166 21.44 -3.40 -7.00
C ARG A 166 21.30 -4.92 -7.01
N ALA A 167 20.07 -5.42 -6.91
CA ALA A 167 19.79 -6.85 -6.97
C ALA A 167 20.12 -7.44 -8.36
N LEU A 168 19.73 -6.76 -9.44
CA LEU A 168 20.08 -7.15 -10.82
C LEU A 168 21.59 -7.10 -11.11
N GLU A 169 22.33 -6.18 -10.49
CA GLU A 169 23.80 -6.14 -10.61
C GLU A 169 24.47 -7.33 -9.90
N THR A 170 23.81 -7.92 -8.91
CA THR A 170 24.33 -9.04 -8.09
C THR A 170 23.91 -10.39 -8.65
N ASP A 171 22.61 -10.63 -8.82
CA ASP A 171 22.03 -11.87 -9.34
C ASP A 171 20.79 -11.57 -10.21
N PRO A 172 20.97 -11.38 -11.53
CA PRO A 172 19.86 -11.07 -12.41
C PRO A 172 18.78 -12.15 -12.48
N GLU A 173 19.18 -13.43 -12.53
CA GLU A 173 18.25 -14.55 -12.69
C GLU A 173 17.37 -14.71 -11.46
N GLN A 174 17.97 -14.69 -10.27
CA GLN A 174 17.23 -14.78 -9.02
C GLN A 174 16.32 -13.56 -8.84
N THR A 175 16.81 -12.35 -9.12
CA THR A 175 16.00 -11.12 -8.98
C THR A 175 14.78 -11.15 -9.90
N ILE A 176 14.96 -11.52 -11.17
CA ILE A 176 13.85 -11.66 -12.13
C ILE A 176 12.84 -12.71 -11.66
N ALA A 177 13.32 -13.84 -11.12
CA ALA A 177 12.45 -14.89 -10.58
C ALA A 177 11.63 -14.39 -9.38
N LEU A 178 12.26 -13.69 -8.42
CA LEU A 178 11.59 -13.14 -7.24
C LEU A 178 10.53 -12.10 -7.60
N ILE A 179 10.82 -11.20 -8.55
CA ILE A 179 9.83 -10.23 -9.06
C ILE A 179 8.61 -10.95 -9.64
N ASN A 180 8.84 -12.00 -10.45
CA ASN A 180 7.77 -12.79 -11.06
C ASN A 180 7.07 -13.74 -10.08
N GLN A 181 7.58 -13.89 -8.86
CA GLN A 181 6.92 -14.62 -7.78
C GLN A 181 6.14 -13.70 -6.84
N LEU A 182 6.15 -12.37 -7.11
CA LEU A 182 5.60 -11.34 -6.22
C LEU A 182 6.20 -11.42 -4.82
N ASP A 183 7.49 -11.75 -4.73
CA ASP A 183 8.20 -11.80 -3.46
C ASP A 183 8.13 -10.42 -2.76
N SER A 184 7.93 -10.43 -1.45
CA SER A 184 7.76 -9.21 -0.65
C SER A 184 9.00 -8.31 -0.65
N GLU A 185 10.16 -8.81 -1.08
CA GLU A 185 11.35 -7.98 -1.31
C GLU A 185 11.13 -6.93 -2.43
N PHE A 186 10.37 -7.30 -3.48
CA PHE A 186 10.17 -6.51 -4.69
C PHE A 186 8.70 -6.18 -5.01
N TYR A 187 7.77 -6.59 -4.16
CA TYR A 187 6.36 -6.29 -4.30
C TYR A 187 5.87 -5.44 -3.12
N GLN A 188 5.39 -4.24 -3.42
CA GLN A 188 4.80 -3.34 -2.43
C GLN A 188 3.55 -2.66 -3.01
N ASP A 189 2.43 -3.38 -3.00
CA ASP A 189 1.10 -2.88 -3.37
C ASP A 189 1.03 -2.24 -4.76
N ASP A 190 1.04 -0.91 -4.85
CA ASP A 190 1.02 -0.15 -6.10
C ASP A 190 2.41 0.21 -6.66
N ILE A 191 3.48 -0.08 -5.90
CA ILE A 191 4.88 -0.08 -6.35
C ILE A 191 5.29 -1.49 -6.72
N TYR A 192 5.64 -1.67 -7.98
CA TYR A 192 6.15 -2.92 -8.49
C TYR A 192 7.14 -2.65 -9.63
N PRO A 193 8.19 -3.49 -9.76
CA PRO A 193 9.13 -3.39 -10.86
C PRO A 193 8.65 -4.10 -12.12
N VAL A 194 9.12 -3.58 -13.24
CA VAL A 194 9.05 -4.19 -14.56
C VAL A 194 10.47 -4.26 -15.09
N VAL A 195 10.87 -5.44 -15.57
CA VAL A 195 12.19 -5.65 -16.17
C VAL A 195 11.99 -6.03 -17.63
N VAL A 196 12.60 -5.27 -18.52
CA VAL A 196 12.56 -5.48 -19.97
C VAL A 196 13.98 -5.75 -20.47
N ASP A 197 14.13 -6.75 -21.32
CA ASP A 197 15.35 -6.98 -22.05
C ASP A 197 15.51 -5.94 -23.16
N ASN A 198 16.58 -5.14 -23.10
CA ASN A 198 16.82 -4.03 -24.03
C ASN A 198 17.24 -4.50 -25.42
N GLU A 199 17.68 -5.75 -25.60
CA GLU A 199 18.09 -6.28 -26.91
C GLU A 199 16.89 -6.88 -27.63
N THR A 200 16.18 -7.79 -26.97
CA THR A 200 15.04 -8.54 -27.52
C THR A 200 13.72 -7.77 -27.40
N ARG A 201 13.70 -6.69 -26.62
CA ARG A 201 12.50 -5.89 -26.31
C ARG A 201 11.38 -6.68 -25.68
N ARG A 202 11.70 -7.70 -24.87
CA ARG A 202 10.71 -8.55 -24.19
C ARG A 202 10.65 -8.26 -22.70
N PHE A 203 9.48 -8.42 -22.11
CA PHE A 203 9.36 -8.45 -20.66
C PHE A 203 10.08 -9.69 -20.10
N LEU A 204 11.01 -9.47 -19.19
CA LEU A 204 11.61 -10.52 -18.36
C LEU A 204 10.88 -10.66 -17.04
N ALA A 205 10.42 -9.54 -16.47
CA ALA A 205 9.61 -9.55 -15.26
C ALA A 205 8.53 -8.48 -15.26
N HIS A 206 7.42 -8.76 -14.59
CA HIS A 206 6.40 -7.76 -14.26
C HIS A 206 5.78 -8.09 -12.91
N GLY A 207 6.11 -7.32 -11.87
CA GLY A 207 5.67 -7.53 -10.48
C GLY A 207 4.20 -7.23 -10.19
N TYR A 208 3.32 -7.44 -11.18
CA TYR A 208 1.87 -7.35 -11.01
C TYR A 208 1.13 -8.15 -12.09
N ASN A 209 1.32 -7.77 -13.36
CA ASN A 209 0.67 -8.43 -14.50
C ASN A 209 1.60 -9.46 -15.15
N HIS A 210 1.58 -10.69 -14.61
CA HIS A 210 2.42 -11.79 -15.10
C HIS A 210 2.11 -12.17 -16.56
N GLY A 211 0.91 -11.87 -17.05
CA GLY A 211 0.52 -12.15 -18.44
C GLY A 211 1.33 -11.37 -19.49
N LEU A 212 2.09 -10.35 -19.08
CA LEU A 212 2.98 -9.62 -19.97
C LEU A 212 4.37 -10.25 -20.11
N VAL A 213 4.78 -11.13 -19.21
CA VAL A 213 6.11 -11.76 -19.26
C VAL A 213 6.30 -12.54 -20.57
N GLY A 214 7.44 -12.34 -21.22
CA GLY A 214 7.77 -12.91 -22.52
C GLY A 214 7.17 -12.18 -23.73
N THR A 215 6.19 -11.29 -23.56
CA THR A 215 5.61 -10.51 -24.66
C THR A 215 6.54 -9.37 -25.11
N ARG A 216 6.28 -8.77 -26.28
CA ARG A 216 7.09 -7.65 -26.79
C ARG A 216 6.67 -6.35 -26.09
N PHE A 217 7.62 -5.71 -25.41
CA PHE A 217 7.41 -4.46 -24.70
C PHE A 217 7.06 -3.32 -25.65
N GLU A 218 7.74 -3.21 -26.79
CA GLU A 218 7.56 -2.09 -27.74
C GLU A 218 6.14 -1.96 -28.30
N THR A 219 5.38 -3.05 -28.35
CA THR A 219 4.00 -3.07 -28.85
C THR A 219 2.96 -2.73 -27.79
N VAL A 220 3.38 -2.52 -26.54
CA VAL A 220 2.49 -2.25 -25.42
C VAL A 220 1.88 -0.87 -25.56
N LYS A 221 0.56 -0.83 -25.47
CA LYS A 221 -0.23 0.38 -25.29
C LYS A 221 -0.64 0.50 -23.83
N ASP A 222 -0.81 1.75 -23.41
CA ASP A 222 -1.39 2.08 -22.11
C ASP A 222 -2.90 1.79 -22.10
N HIS A 223 -3.53 1.88 -20.93
CA HIS A 223 -4.96 1.56 -20.77
C HIS A 223 -5.90 2.62 -21.39
N ALA A 224 -5.36 3.73 -21.90
CA ALA A 224 -6.07 4.72 -22.69
C ALA A 224 -5.84 4.54 -24.21
N GLY A 225 -5.04 3.56 -24.62
CA GLY A 225 -4.75 3.23 -26.02
C GLY A 225 -3.51 3.94 -26.62
N SER A 226 -2.80 4.74 -25.83
CA SER A 226 -1.59 5.43 -26.27
C SER A 226 -0.40 4.48 -26.30
N ASP A 227 0.58 4.72 -27.18
CA ASP A 227 1.80 3.90 -27.19
C ASP A 227 2.62 4.14 -25.93
N LEU A 228 3.03 3.04 -25.27
CA LEU A 228 3.86 3.08 -24.07
C LEU A 228 5.26 2.54 -24.36
N GLY A 229 5.34 1.33 -24.91
CA GLY A 229 6.60 0.61 -25.05
C GLY A 229 7.59 1.28 -26.00
N ALA A 230 7.16 1.57 -27.22
CA ALA A 230 8.02 2.18 -28.23
C ALA A 230 8.55 3.58 -27.81
N PRO A 231 7.72 4.49 -27.26
CA PRO A 231 8.21 5.76 -26.72
C PRO A 231 9.24 5.62 -25.60
N VAL A 232 9.04 4.67 -24.67
CA VAL A 232 10.01 4.39 -23.60
C VAL A 232 11.33 3.88 -24.17
N VAL A 233 11.29 2.95 -25.13
CA VAL A 233 12.50 2.44 -25.80
C VAL A 233 13.24 3.58 -26.49
N ALA A 234 12.53 4.45 -27.21
CA ALA A 234 13.11 5.60 -27.91
C ALA A 234 13.75 6.59 -26.91
N LEU A 235 13.06 6.91 -25.82
CA LEU A 235 13.56 7.77 -24.74
C LEU A 235 14.90 7.26 -24.20
N MET A 236 15.01 5.95 -24.00
CA MET A 236 16.19 5.35 -23.38
C MET A 236 17.35 5.07 -24.34
N GLN A 237 17.20 5.22 -25.67
CA GLN A 237 18.23 4.81 -26.64
C GLN A 237 19.65 5.29 -26.32
N ASN A 238 19.79 6.54 -25.86
CA ASN A 238 21.07 7.16 -25.51
C ASN A 238 21.07 7.69 -24.07
N ARG A 239 20.31 7.05 -23.18
CA ARG A 239 20.18 7.44 -21.78
C ARG A 239 20.26 6.21 -20.89
N ASP A 240 20.80 6.43 -19.70
CA ASP A 240 20.81 5.44 -18.63
C ASP A 240 19.65 5.63 -17.66
N GLU A 241 19.06 6.84 -17.64
CA GLU A 241 17.93 7.19 -16.78
C GLU A 241 16.86 7.98 -17.53
N GLY A 242 15.61 7.83 -17.11
CA GLY A 242 14.48 8.57 -17.66
C GLY A 242 13.22 8.45 -16.82
N GLU A 243 12.25 9.30 -17.11
CA GLU A 243 10.90 9.20 -16.55
C GLU A 243 9.88 9.23 -17.70
N PHE A 244 8.82 8.43 -17.60
CA PHE A 244 7.77 8.39 -18.59
C PHE A 244 6.39 8.26 -17.94
N SER A 245 5.41 9.02 -18.43
CA SER A 245 4.05 9.04 -17.89
C SER A 245 3.05 8.43 -18.85
N TYR A 246 2.10 7.66 -18.34
CA TYR A 246 1.13 6.88 -19.10
C TYR A 246 -0.11 6.53 -18.26
N GLN A 247 -1.18 6.04 -18.88
CA GLN A 247 -2.39 5.59 -18.18
C GLN A 247 -2.34 4.09 -17.89
N TRP A 248 -2.41 3.70 -16.63
CA TRP A 248 -2.31 2.28 -16.26
C TRP A 248 -3.34 1.87 -15.23
N ARG A 249 -3.78 0.60 -15.28
CA ARG A 249 -4.63 0.04 -14.24
C ARG A 249 -3.83 -0.07 -12.94
N ASN A 250 -4.28 0.65 -11.92
CA ASN A 250 -3.73 0.58 -10.58
C ASN A 250 -4.06 -0.79 -9.95
N PRO A 251 -3.05 -1.56 -9.50
CA PRO A 251 -3.24 -2.90 -8.95
C PRO A 251 -4.05 -2.89 -7.66
N VAL A 252 -3.98 -1.79 -6.93
CA VAL A 252 -4.79 -1.55 -5.74
C VAL A 252 -6.18 -1.16 -6.24
N THR A 253 -6.39 0.06 -6.77
CA THR A 253 -7.75 0.59 -6.99
C THR A 253 -8.54 -0.08 -8.12
N GLN A 254 -7.88 -0.85 -8.99
CA GLN A 254 -8.43 -1.44 -10.22
C GLN A 254 -8.94 -0.41 -11.24
N LYS A 255 -8.74 0.88 -10.99
CA LYS A 255 -9.05 1.98 -11.90
C LYS A 255 -7.88 2.26 -12.82
N VAL A 256 -8.17 2.79 -14.01
CA VAL A 256 -7.15 3.37 -14.88
C VAL A 256 -6.81 4.74 -14.32
N GLU A 257 -5.54 4.95 -13.99
CA GLU A 257 -5.03 6.17 -13.36
C GLU A 257 -3.72 6.60 -14.07
N ALA A 258 -3.38 7.88 -13.96
CA ALA A 258 -2.10 8.38 -14.46
C ALA A 258 -0.96 7.78 -13.63
N LYS A 259 0.06 7.24 -14.30
CA LYS A 259 1.25 6.66 -13.69
C LYS A 259 2.49 7.28 -14.30
N THR A 260 3.46 7.65 -13.47
CA THR A 260 4.82 7.98 -13.92
C THR A 260 5.77 6.88 -13.47
N ALA A 261 6.62 6.38 -14.37
CA ALA A 261 7.66 5.43 -14.05
C ALA A 261 9.03 6.07 -14.19
N ALA A 262 9.87 5.91 -13.16
CA ALA A 262 11.31 6.07 -13.27
C ALA A 262 11.89 4.83 -13.95
N ILE A 263 12.84 5.06 -14.85
CA ILE A 263 13.41 4.07 -15.75
C ILE A 263 14.91 4.11 -15.58
N ARG A 264 15.54 2.96 -15.37
CA ARG A 264 17.00 2.83 -15.35
C ARG A 264 17.50 1.70 -16.24
N ARG A 265 18.61 1.96 -16.94
CA ARG A 265 19.38 0.94 -17.65
C ARG A 265 20.34 0.26 -16.71
N VAL A 266 20.35 -1.08 -16.73
CA VAL A 266 21.30 -1.92 -15.98
C VAL A 266 21.84 -2.97 -16.94
N GLY A 267 23.01 -2.73 -17.54
CA GLY A 267 23.54 -3.58 -18.62
C GLY A 267 22.52 -3.75 -19.75
N ARG A 268 22.06 -5.00 -19.97
CA ARG A 268 21.05 -5.34 -20.98
C ARG A 268 19.60 -5.07 -20.55
N TYR A 269 19.35 -4.64 -19.31
CA TYR A 269 18.00 -4.48 -18.78
C TYR A 269 17.54 -3.02 -18.80
N LEU A 270 16.26 -2.80 -19.09
CA LEU A 270 15.53 -1.59 -18.72
C LEU A 270 14.62 -1.94 -17.55
N VAL A 271 14.81 -1.26 -16.42
CA VAL A 271 14.03 -1.44 -15.20
C VAL A 271 13.10 -0.25 -15.05
N LEU A 272 11.81 -0.50 -14.87
CA LEU A 272 10.81 0.53 -14.64
C LEU A 272 10.16 0.31 -13.29
N VAL A 273 10.07 1.35 -12.47
CA VAL A 273 9.25 1.38 -11.27
C VAL A 273 8.51 2.71 -11.24
N GLY A 274 7.22 2.69 -10.95
CA GLY A 274 6.40 3.90 -11.02
C GLY A 274 5.44 4.07 -9.86
N TRP A 275 4.97 5.31 -9.74
CA TRP A 275 3.99 5.77 -8.78
C TRP A 275 2.76 6.31 -9.54
N TYR A 276 1.59 6.17 -8.93
CA TYR A 276 0.35 6.70 -9.49
C TYR A 276 0.20 8.16 -9.08
N ASN A 277 0.01 9.03 -10.07
CA ASN A 277 -0.27 10.44 -9.86
C ASN A 277 -1.76 10.63 -9.55
N GLU A 278 -2.04 11.73 -8.86
CA GLU A 278 -3.40 12.23 -8.63
C GLU A 278 -4.02 12.81 -9.91
#